data_AF-K2F4W1-F1
#
_entry.id   AF-K2F4W1-F1
#
_cell.length_a   1.000
_cell.length_b   1.000
_cell.length_c   1.000
_cell.angle_alpha   90.00
_cell.angle_beta   90.00
_cell.angle_gamma   90.00
#
_symmetry.space_group_name_H-M   'P 1'
#
loop_
_entity.id
_entity.type
_entity.pdbx_description
1 polymer ?
#
loop_
_entity_poly.entity_id
_entity_poly.type
_entity_poly.pdbx_seq_one_letter_code
_entity_poly.pdbx_strand_id
1 'polypeptide(L)'
;MRFRKGVTLVELLIVISIVGIMLTVSLISMSQGRIEKELQVEANQLMAVIREAQNNALTGKKASDNVCGWGIYVSAAATDDYEMYYNTTTNCSSDTKNYDSGGVSNILGNYSLKNGVTFPASGGKKDIYFTIPHAIPYDDGGAITGNIQIQLTKGDRDYYVCVYEGGLIEAKKSESGC
;
A
#
# COMPACT_ATOMS: atom_id res chain seq x y z
N MET A 1 12.62 8.01 69.15
CA MET A 1 12.40 9.19 68.30
C MET A 1 12.66 8.79 66.85
N ARG A 2 11.63 8.70 65.99
CA ARG A 2 11.80 8.30 64.58
C ARG A 2 12.16 9.55 63.76
N PHE A 3 13.40 9.65 63.31
CA PHE A 3 13.80 10.66 62.32
C PHE A 3 13.08 10.37 61.01
N ARG A 4 12.16 11.26 60.60
CA ARG A 4 11.59 11.24 59.25
C ARG A 4 12.68 11.72 58.29
N LYS A 5 13.22 10.82 57.48
CA LYS A 5 14.20 11.18 56.43
C LYS A 5 13.46 11.99 55.36
N GLY A 6 13.85 13.27 55.21
CA GLY A 6 13.38 14.13 54.13
C GLY A 6 14.22 13.94 52.87
N VAL A 7 13.65 14.26 51.72
CA VAL A 7 14.33 14.21 50.41
C VAL A 7 15.29 15.39 50.32
N THR A 8 16.51 15.15 49.85
CA THR A 8 17.49 16.24 49.67
C THR A 8 17.23 17.01 48.37
N LEU A 9 17.62 18.28 48.31
CA LEU A 9 17.44 19.11 47.10
C LEU A 9 18.18 18.50 45.88
N VAL A 10 19.36 17.95 46.11
CA VAL A 10 20.15 17.27 45.08
C VAL A 10 19.45 16.01 44.56
N GLU A 11 18.85 15.23 45.46
CA GLU A 11 18.07 14.03 45.10
C GLU A 11 16.85 14.38 44.24
N LEU A 12 16.17 15.49 44.53
CA LEU A 12 15.05 15.98 43.73
C LEU A 12 15.50 16.44 42.32
N LEU A 13 16.66 17.10 42.20
CA LEU A 13 17.21 17.49 40.91
C LEU A 13 17.60 16.28 40.03
N ILE A 14 18.16 15.23 40.65
CA ILE A 14 18.50 13.98 39.95
C ILE A 14 17.23 13.27 39.46
N VAL A 15 16.16 13.27 40.25
CA VAL A 15 14.90 12.65 39.83
C VAL A 15 14.29 13.39 38.64
N ILE A 16 14.25 14.73 38.67
CA ILE A 16 13.70 15.52 37.56
C ILE A 16 14.52 15.34 36.28
N SER A 17 15.85 15.24 36.37
CA SER A 17 16.69 15.00 35.19
C SER A 17 16.46 13.61 34.59
N ILE A 18 16.33 12.57 35.43
CA ILE A 18 15.99 11.22 34.97
C ILE A 18 14.61 11.20 34.30
N VAL A 19 13.60 11.83 34.91
CA VAL A 19 12.24 11.93 34.33
C VAL A 19 12.27 12.67 33.00
N GLY A 20 13.03 13.77 32.90
CA GLY A 20 13.19 14.51 31.65
C GLY A 20 13.75 13.65 30.52
N ILE A 21 14.77 12.83 30.79
CA ILE A 21 15.36 11.91 29.81
C ILE A 21 14.36 10.81 29.43
N MET A 22 13.59 10.26 30.38
CA MET A 22 12.59 9.24 30.07
C MET A 22 11.49 9.78 29.15
N LEU A 23 11.01 11.00 29.41
CA LEU A 23 9.95 11.64 28.62
C LEU A 23 10.37 11.88 27.16
N THR A 24 11.61 12.31 26.91
CA THR A 24 12.09 12.53 25.54
C THR A 24 12.15 11.23 24.74
N VAL A 25 12.62 10.13 25.35
CA VAL A 25 12.65 8.82 24.70
C VAL A 25 11.23 8.32 24.39
N SER A 26 10.28 8.49 25.33
CA SER A 26 8.88 8.09 25.11
C SER A 26 8.22 8.85 23.95
N LEU A 27 8.48 10.16 23.82
CA LEU A 27 7.91 10.97 22.73
C LEU A 27 8.43 10.54 21.34
N ILE A 28 9.72 10.22 21.23
CA ILE A 28 10.32 9.75 19.97
C ILE A 28 9.74 8.38 19.58
N SER A 29 9.57 7.47 20.55
CA SER A 29 8.98 6.16 20.28
C SER A 29 7.53 6.27 19.79
N MET A 30 6.74 7.18 20.37
CA MET A 30 5.34 7.38 19.98
C MET A 30 5.20 7.95 18.56
N SER A 31 6.08 8.86 18.14
CA SER A 31 6.04 9.42 16.78
C SER A 31 6.39 8.38 15.72
N GLN A 32 7.36 7.51 15.98
CA GLN A 32 7.72 6.42 15.07
C GLN A 32 6.59 5.40 14.92
N GLY A 33 5.94 5.00 16.02
CA GLY A 33 4.80 4.08 15.98
C GLY A 33 3.60 4.64 15.19
N ARG A 34 3.43 5.97 15.17
CA ARG A 34 2.40 6.62 14.37
C ARG A 34 2.66 6.49 12.86
N ILE A 35 3.88 6.78 12.41
CA ILE A 35 4.24 6.71 10.98
C ILE A 35 4.05 5.29 10.46
N GLU A 36 4.50 4.28 11.21
CA GLU A 36 4.33 2.87 10.82
C GLU A 36 2.85 2.47 10.73
N LYS A 37 2.03 2.93 11.67
CA LYS A 37 0.59 2.62 11.66
C LYS A 37 -0.11 3.27 10.48
N GLU A 38 0.23 4.52 10.15
CA GLU A 38 -0.32 5.22 8.98
C GLU A 38 0.07 4.50 7.69
N LEU A 39 1.34 4.12 7.51
CA LEU A 39 1.79 3.31 6.36
C LEU A 39 1.04 1.98 6.26
N GLN A 40 0.91 1.26 7.37
CA GLN A 40 0.23 -0.03 7.41
C GLN A 40 -1.26 0.09 7.05
N VAL A 41 -1.93 1.14 7.51
CA VAL A 41 -3.35 1.38 7.18
C VAL A 41 -3.52 1.62 5.68
N GLU A 42 -2.69 2.47 5.08
CA GLU A 42 -2.78 2.78 3.66
C GLU A 42 -2.38 1.58 2.78
N ALA A 43 -1.35 0.82 3.17
CA ALA A 43 -0.99 -0.42 2.48
C ALA A 43 -2.10 -1.47 2.54
N ASN A 44 -2.80 -1.59 3.68
CA ASN A 44 -3.94 -2.48 3.81
C ASN A 44 -5.15 -2.03 2.99
N GLN A 45 -5.36 -0.71 2.85
CA GLN A 45 -6.40 -0.17 1.96
C GLN A 45 -6.07 -0.52 0.51
N LEU A 46 -4.85 -0.24 0.04
CA LEU A 46 -4.41 -0.62 -1.31
C LEU A 46 -4.58 -2.12 -1.56
N MET A 47 -4.13 -2.96 -0.63
CA MET A 47 -4.33 -4.41 -0.68
C MET A 47 -5.82 -4.80 -0.81
N ALA A 48 -6.71 -4.13 -0.08
CA ALA A 48 -8.15 -4.40 -0.16
C ALA A 48 -8.71 -4.05 -1.55
N VAL A 49 -8.27 -2.93 -2.14
CA VAL A 49 -8.69 -2.51 -3.49
C VAL A 49 -8.14 -3.47 -4.55
N ILE A 50 -6.89 -3.93 -4.45
CA ILE A 50 -6.33 -4.96 -5.35
C ILE A 50 -7.10 -6.28 -5.22
N ARG A 51 -7.42 -6.70 -4.00
CA ARG A 51 -8.25 -7.90 -3.75
C ARG A 51 -9.67 -7.75 -4.30
N GLU A 52 -10.22 -6.55 -4.28
CA GLU A 52 -11.51 -6.28 -4.92
C GLU A 52 -11.41 -6.45 -6.44
N ALA A 53 -10.38 -5.89 -7.10
CA ALA A 53 -10.15 -6.11 -8.53
C ALA A 53 -9.99 -7.60 -8.86
N GLN A 54 -9.20 -8.33 -8.07
CA GLN A 54 -9.04 -9.78 -8.20
C GLN A 54 -10.38 -10.52 -8.05
N ASN A 55 -11.18 -10.18 -7.04
CA ASN A 55 -12.48 -10.80 -6.80
C ASN A 55 -13.48 -10.49 -7.92
N ASN A 56 -13.46 -9.27 -8.46
CA ASN A 56 -14.26 -8.90 -9.63
C ASN A 56 -13.86 -9.73 -10.86
N ALA A 57 -12.57 -10.04 -11.03
CA ALA A 57 -12.09 -10.93 -12.07
C ALA A 57 -12.51 -12.40 -11.85
N LEU A 58 -12.39 -12.92 -10.62
CA LEU A 58 -12.80 -14.29 -10.27
C LEU A 58 -14.30 -14.53 -10.45
N THR A 59 -15.11 -13.54 -10.10
CA THR A 59 -16.57 -13.61 -10.21
C THR A 59 -17.07 -13.31 -11.62
N GLY A 60 -16.19 -12.88 -12.54
CA GLY A 60 -16.58 -12.42 -13.87
C GLY A 60 -17.55 -11.25 -13.81
N LYS A 61 -17.40 -10.37 -12.81
CA LYS A 61 -18.28 -9.22 -12.61
C LYS A 61 -18.30 -8.36 -13.89
N LYS A 62 -19.49 -8.06 -14.37
CA LYS A 62 -19.71 -7.22 -15.54
C LYS A 62 -20.04 -5.80 -15.09
N ALA A 63 -19.07 -4.89 -15.21
CA ALA A 63 -19.33 -3.44 -15.10
C ALA A 63 -19.90 -2.86 -16.40
N SER A 64 -19.64 -3.52 -17.53
CA SER A 64 -20.11 -3.18 -18.86
C SER A 64 -20.20 -4.46 -19.71
N ASP A 65 -20.55 -4.30 -20.98
CA ASP A 65 -20.47 -5.37 -21.97
C ASP A 65 -18.99 -5.67 -22.32
N ASN A 66 -18.67 -6.96 -22.44
CA ASN A 66 -17.34 -7.46 -22.82
C ASN A 66 -16.16 -7.03 -21.93
N VAL A 67 -16.36 -7.05 -20.59
CA VAL A 67 -15.26 -6.89 -19.63
C VAL A 67 -14.31 -8.09 -19.72
N CYS A 68 -13.02 -7.83 -19.86
CA CYS A 68 -11.98 -8.86 -20.01
C CYS A 68 -11.14 -9.09 -18.76
N GLY A 69 -11.18 -8.13 -17.84
CA GLY A 69 -10.42 -8.18 -16.61
C GLY A 69 -10.43 -6.84 -15.90
N TRP A 70 -9.76 -6.85 -14.77
CA TRP A 70 -9.84 -5.82 -13.74
C TRP A 70 -8.45 -5.52 -13.23
N GLY A 71 -8.13 -4.25 -12.99
CA GLY A 71 -6.80 -3.88 -12.56
C GLY A 71 -6.76 -2.63 -11.69
N ILE A 72 -5.57 -2.41 -11.12
CA ILE A 72 -5.21 -1.20 -10.39
C ILE A 72 -4.03 -0.55 -11.10
N TYR A 73 -4.17 0.74 -11.37
CA TYR A 73 -3.15 1.55 -11.99
C TYR A 73 -2.67 2.63 -11.00
N VAL A 74 -1.35 2.71 -10.82
CA VAL A 74 -0.67 3.79 -10.12
C VAL A 74 0.00 4.66 -11.17
N SER A 75 -0.40 5.93 -11.22
CA SER A 75 0.15 6.89 -12.17
C SER A 75 1.59 7.25 -11.82
N ALA A 76 2.43 7.47 -12.84
CA ALA A 76 3.75 8.04 -12.64
C ALA A 76 3.71 9.56 -12.32
N ALA A 77 2.59 10.23 -12.60
CA ALA A 77 2.43 11.68 -12.44
C ALA A 77 1.91 12.07 -11.05
N ALA A 78 1.18 11.18 -10.38
CA ALA A 78 0.64 11.39 -9.04
C ALA A 78 1.30 10.40 -8.08
N THR A 79 1.90 10.93 -7.01
CA THR A 79 2.63 10.12 -6.04
C THR A 79 1.73 9.55 -4.94
N ASP A 80 0.46 9.91 -4.91
CA ASP A 80 -0.50 9.48 -3.88
C ASP A 80 -1.77 8.86 -4.46
N ASP A 81 -2.02 9.01 -5.77
CA ASP A 81 -3.26 8.53 -6.38
C ASP A 81 -3.09 7.19 -7.12
N TYR A 82 -4.15 6.39 -7.07
CA TYR A 82 -4.28 5.14 -7.81
C TYR A 82 -5.73 4.89 -8.21
N GLU A 83 -5.92 4.17 -9.31
CA GLU A 83 -7.22 3.98 -9.94
C GLU A 83 -7.54 2.50 -10.09
N MET A 84 -8.77 2.13 -9.76
CA MET A 84 -9.32 0.85 -10.20
C MET A 84 -9.96 1.02 -11.57
N TYR A 85 -9.62 0.11 -12.47
CA TYR A 85 -10.14 0.11 -13.83
C TYR A 85 -10.52 -1.30 -14.28
N TYR A 86 -11.21 -1.36 -15.41
CA TYR A 86 -11.49 -2.60 -16.14
C TYR A 86 -11.32 -2.37 -17.64
N ASN A 87 -10.89 -3.40 -18.37
CA ASN A 87 -10.76 -3.32 -19.83
C ASN A 87 -12.00 -3.89 -20.50
N THR A 88 -12.48 -3.20 -21.53
CA THR A 88 -13.56 -3.66 -22.41
C THR A 88 -13.08 -3.76 -23.84
N THR A 89 -13.15 -4.95 -24.42
CA THR A 89 -12.85 -5.19 -25.84
C THR A 89 -13.83 -6.20 -26.41
N THR A 90 -14.08 -6.14 -27.71
CA THR A 90 -14.92 -7.14 -28.41
C THR A 90 -14.36 -8.56 -28.29
N ASN A 91 -13.03 -8.70 -28.18
CA ASN A 91 -12.37 -9.98 -28.00
C ASN A 91 -11.31 -9.90 -26.90
N CYS A 92 -11.54 -10.57 -25.78
CA CYS A 92 -10.59 -10.58 -24.67
C CYS A 92 -9.22 -11.21 -24.98
N SER A 93 -9.10 -11.97 -26.09
CA SER A 93 -7.79 -12.45 -26.55
C SER A 93 -6.89 -11.33 -27.09
N SER A 94 -7.47 -10.19 -27.51
CA SER A 94 -6.71 -9.03 -27.98
C SER A 94 -6.49 -7.98 -26.88
N ASP A 95 -6.90 -8.26 -25.65
CA ASP A 95 -6.67 -7.38 -24.52
C ASP A 95 -5.18 -7.31 -24.20
N THR A 96 -4.68 -6.10 -24.04
CA THR A 96 -3.29 -5.79 -23.70
C THR A 96 -2.99 -6.08 -22.23
N LYS A 97 -4.02 -6.29 -21.41
CA LYS A 97 -3.92 -6.67 -19.99
C LYS A 97 -3.15 -5.65 -19.16
N ASN A 98 -3.32 -4.39 -19.54
CA ASN A 98 -2.73 -3.25 -18.88
C ASN A 98 -3.69 -2.05 -18.94
N TYR A 99 -3.36 -1.01 -18.18
CA TYR A 99 -4.05 0.27 -18.22
C TYR A 99 -3.63 1.06 -19.46
N ASP A 100 -4.63 1.50 -20.23
CA ASP A 100 -4.49 2.38 -21.38
C ASP A 100 -5.55 3.48 -21.33
N SER A 101 -5.15 4.67 -20.87
CA SER A 101 -6.01 5.86 -20.76
C SER A 101 -6.63 6.33 -22.09
N GLY A 102 -6.09 5.90 -23.24
CA GLY A 102 -6.62 6.22 -24.57
C GLY A 102 -7.28 5.04 -25.28
N GLY A 103 -7.32 3.88 -24.64
CA GLY A 103 -7.70 2.62 -25.26
C GLY A 103 -8.94 1.99 -24.65
N VAL A 104 -8.78 0.75 -24.20
CA VAL A 104 -9.88 -0.12 -23.75
C VAL A 104 -10.19 -0.01 -22.26
N SER A 105 -9.40 0.75 -21.51
CA SER A 105 -9.52 0.87 -20.05
C SER A 105 -10.58 1.88 -19.64
N ASN A 106 -11.42 1.50 -18.68
CA ASN A 106 -12.45 2.33 -18.09
C ASN A 106 -12.23 2.42 -16.57
N ILE A 107 -12.12 3.64 -16.06
CA ILE A 107 -11.95 3.88 -14.62
C ILE A 107 -13.28 3.61 -13.90
N LEU A 108 -13.23 2.80 -12.85
CA LEU A 108 -14.37 2.55 -11.96
C LEU A 108 -14.28 3.37 -10.66
N GLY A 109 -13.06 3.59 -10.16
CA GLY A 109 -12.87 4.32 -8.90
C GLY A 109 -11.49 4.94 -8.79
N ASN A 110 -11.45 6.13 -8.21
CA ASN A 110 -10.24 6.86 -7.89
C ASN A 110 -9.98 6.80 -6.39
N TYR A 111 -8.75 6.50 -6.02
CA TYR A 111 -8.30 6.38 -4.65
C TYR A 111 -7.05 7.24 -4.45
N SER A 112 -6.86 7.69 -3.21
CA SER A 112 -5.72 8.53 -2.84
C SER A 112 -5.20 8.10 -1.48
N LEU A 113 -3.88 7.96 -1.38
CA LEU A 113 -3.16 7.66 -0.17
C LEU A 113 -3.24 8.86 0.78
N LYS A 114 -3.46 8.60 2.06
CA LYS A 114 -3.67 9.64 3.07
C LYS A 114 -2.45 9.83 3.95
N ASN A 115 -2.51 10.91 4.75
CA ASN A 115 -1.52 11.22 5.78
C ASN A 115 -0.10 11.40 5.22
N GLY A 116 0.07 11.82 3.97
CA GLY A 116 1.39 12.01 3.36
C GLY A 116 2.17 10.72 3.13
N VAL A 117 1.47 9.59 3.01
CA VAL A 117 2.02 8.36 2.43
C VAL A 117 2.00 8.51 0.92
N THR A 118 3.08 8.12 0.24
CA THR A 118 3.21 8.26 -1.21
C THR A 118 3.83 7.00 -1.82
N PHE A 119 3.59 6.76 -3.09
CA PHE A 119 4.43 5.91 -3.93
C PHE A 119 5.78 6.60 -4.20
N PRO A 120 6.88 5.85 -4.28
CA PRO A 120 8.19 6.41 -4.59
C PRO A 120 8.21 7.01 -5.99
N ALA A 121 8.67 8.26 -6.12
CA ALA A 121 8.74 8.97 -7.40
C ALA A 121 9.63 8.27 -8.45
N SER A 122 10.58 7.45 -8.01
CA SER A 122 11.47 6.66 -8.88
C SER A 122 10.92 5.28 -9.25
N GLY A 123 9.74 4.89 -8.73
CA GLY A 123 9.17 3.54 -8.91
C GLY A 123 8.50 3.29 -10.26
N GLY A 124 8.29 4.34 -11.07
CA GLY A 124 7.55 4.27 -12.33
C GLY A 124 6.07 4.00 -12.13
N LYS A 125 5.31 3.99 -13.24
CA LYS A 125 3.92 3.50 -13.24
C LYS A 125 3.89 2.05 -12.73
N LYS A 126 2.87 1.71 -11.95
CA LYS A 126 2.61 0.31 -11.53
C LYS A 126 1.21 -0.07 -11.99
N ASP A 127 1.10 -1.23 -12.60
CA ASP A 127 -0.16 -1.68 -13.16
C ASP A 127 -0.32 -3.17 -12.91
N ILE A 128 -1.34 -3.51 -12.12
CA ILE A 128 -1.65 -4.89 -11.79
C ILE A 128 -2.99 -5.22 -12.39
N TYR A 129 -3.03 -6.23 -13.26
CA TYR A 129 -4.22 -6.63 -13.97
C TYR A 129 -4.56 -8.10 -13.74
N PHE A 130 -5.84 -8.41 -13.58
CA PHE A 130 -6.36 -9.75 -13.36
C PHE A 130 -7.35 -10.12 -14.47
N THR A 131 -7.08 -11.20 -15.19
CA THR A 131 -7.96 -11.67 -16.27
C THR A 131 -9.18 -12.42 -15.74
N ILE A 132 -10.33 -12.24 -16.37
CA ILE A 132 -11.51 -13.10 -16.12
C ILE A 132 -11.30 -14.45 -16.85
N PRO A 133 -11.79 -15.58 -16.29
CA PRO A 133 -12.43 -15.77 -14.99
C PRO A 133 -11.47 -16.25 -13.88
N HIS A 134 -10.19 -16.45 -14.20
CA HIS A 134 -9.26 -17.12 -13.28
C HIS A 134 -8.43 -16.15 -12.42
N ALA A 135 -8.60 -14.84 -12.63
CA ALA A 135 -7.81 -13.77 -12.02
C ALA A 135 -6.30 -14.03 -12.11
N ILE A 136 -5.84 -14.41 -13.31
CA ILE A 136 -4.41 -14.59 -13.56
C ILE A 136 -3.79 -13.19 -13.53
N PRO A 137 -2.79 -12.93 -12.67
CA PRO A 137 -2.16 -11.62 -12.54
C PRO A 137 -1.19 -11.31 -13.69
N TYR A 138 -1.18 -10.06 -14.11
CA TYR A 138 -0.29 -9.45 -15.09
C TYR A 138 0.28 -8.15 -14.53
N ASP A 139 1.50 -7.81 -14.95
CA ASP A 139 2.20 -6.55 -14.64
C ASP A 139 2.47 -5.79 -15.94
N ASP A 140 1.83 -4.62 -16.11
CA ASP A 140 1.90 -3.78 -17.32
C ASP A 140 1.76 -4.60 -18.64
N GLY A 141 0.84 -5.56 -18.66
CA GLY A 141 0.53 -6.41 -19.82
C GLY A 141 1.37 -7.68 -19.95
N GLY A 142 2.46 -7.80 -19.19
CA GLY A 142 3.28 -9.00 -19.10
C GLY A 142 2.73 -9.99 -18.07
N ALA A 143 2.71 -11.29 -18.39
CA ALA A 143 2.41 -12.31 -17.39
C ALA A 143 3.49 -12.28 -16.31
N ILE A 144 3.10 -12.35 -15.04
CA ILE A 144 4.10 -12.29 -13.96
C ILE A 144 4.85 -13.61 -13.84
N THR A 145 6.18 -13.53 -13.73
CA THR A 145 7.09 -14.66 -13.52
C THR A 145 7.72 -14.65 -12.12
N GLY A 146 7.22 -13.76 -11.27
CA GLY A 146 7.66 -13.52 -9.90
C GLY A 146 6.61 -12.70 -9.16
N ASN A 147 7.05 -11.91 -8.19
CA ASN A 147 6.15 -11.13 -7.33
C ASN A 147 6.14 -9.66 -7.75
N ILE A 148 4.96 -9.10 -7.93
CA ILE A 148 4.80 -7.65 -8.11
C ILE A 148 4.91 -7.00 -6.73
N GLN A 149 5.73 -5.96 -6.63
CA GLN A 149 5.89 -5.19 -5.41
C GLN A 149 5.47 -3.75 -5.65
N ILE A 150 4.48 -3.28 -4.88
CA ILE A 150 4.12 -1.87 -4.82
C ILE A 150 4.63 -1.31 -3.49
N GLN A 151 5.59 -0.38 -3.58
CA GLN A 151 6.15 0.30 -2.42
C GLN A 151 5.32 1.54 -2.07
N LEU A 152 5.07 1.73 -0.78
CA LEU A 152 4.54 2.93 -0.17
C LEU A 152 5.62 3.49 0.77
N THR A 153 5.81 4.79 0.78
CA THR A 153 6.84 5.48 1.55
C THR A 153 6.25 6.63 2.35
N LYS A 154 6.83 6.89 3.52
CA LYS A 154 6.56 8.08 4.33
C LYS A 154 7.77 8.42 5.21
N GLY A 155 8.45 9.52 4.88
CA GLY A 155 9.74 9.84 5.49
C GLY A 155 10.77 8.78 5.09
N ASP A 156 11.50 8.24 6.07
CA ASP A 156 12.53 7.20 5.84
C ASP A 156 11.99 5.77 6.08
N ARG A 157 10.69 5.58 5.93
CA ARG A 157 10.00 4.30 6.20
C ARG A 157 9.24 3.84 4.98
N ASP A 158 9.36 2.55 4.70
CA ASP A 158 8.71 1.90 3.58
C ASP A 158 7.77 0.78 4.04
N TYR A 159 6.78 0.51 3.21
CA TYR A 159 5.86 -0.61 3.33
C TYR A 159 5.55 -1.12 1.92
N TYR A 160 5.31 -2.41 1.78
CA TYR A 160 5.16 -3.07 0.49
C TYR A 160 3.84 -3.81 0.41
N VAL A 161 3.18 -3.75 -0.73
CA VAL A 161 2.08 -4.64 -1.10
C VAL A 161 2.58 -5.57 -2.18
N CYS A 162 2.63 -6.86 -1.86
CA CYS A 162 3.10 -7.93 -2.74
C CYS A 162 1.92 -8.61 -3.42
N VAL A 163 2.00 -8.85 -4.73
CA VAL A 163 1.09 -9.73 -5.48
C VAL A 163 1.92 -10.88 -6.06
N TYR A 164 1.58 -12.10 -5.68
CA TYR A 164 2.28 -13.30 -6.11
C TYR A 164 1.64 -13.92 -7.35
N GLU A 165 2.40 -14.71 -8.11
CA GLU A 165 1.91 -15.47 -9.28
C GLU A 165 0.65 -16.31 -8.96
N GLY A 166 0.60 -16.91 -7.77
CA GLY A 166 -0.55 -17.68 -7.30
C GLY A 166 -1.77 -16.85 -6.87
N GLY A 167 -1.74 -15.53 -7.04
CA GLY A 167 -2.82 -14.61 -6.67
C GLY A 167 -2.90 -14.28 -5.18
N LEU A 168 -1.93 -14.71 -4.36
CA LEU A 168 -1.82 -14.23 -2.99
C LEU A 168 -1.50 -12.72 -3.01
N ILE A 169 -2.13 -11.96 -2.13
CA ILE A 169 -1.89 -10.52 -1.96
C ILE A 169 -1.64 -10.25 -0.48
N GLU A 170 -0.50 -9.67 -0.13
CA GLU A 170 -0.10 -9.40 1.26
C GLU A 170 0.59 -8.05 1.40
N ALA A 171 0.46 -7.42 2.57
CA ALA A 171 1.15 -6.18 2.89
C ALA A 171 2.25 -6.41 3.95
N LYS A 172 3.50 -6.03 3.67
CA LYS A 172 4.69 -6.32 4.49
C LYS A 172 5.59 -5.10 4.71
N LYS A 173 6.34 -5.11 5.83
CA LYS A 173 7.31 -4.06 6.20
C LYS A 173 8.67 -4.15 5.48
N SER A 174 8.96 -5.26 4.80
CA SER A 174 10.27 -5.53 4.20
C SER A 174 10.12 -5.99 2.76
N GLU A 175 10.97 -5.45 1.89
CA GLU A 175 11.06 -5.79 0.46
C GLU A 175 11.40 -7.28 0.25
N SER A 176 12.33 -7.81 1.06
CA SER A 176 12.83 -9.20 0.99
C SER A 176 11.81 -10.28 1.38
N GLY A 177 10.56 -9.88 1.62
CA GLY A 177 9.46 -10.76 2.02
C GLY A 177 8.44 -11.03 0.91
N CYS A 178 8.56 -10.32 -0.22
CA CYS A 178 8.14 -10.84 -1.51
C CYS A 178 9.38 -11.44 -2.20
#